data_AF-A0A3S4H758-F1
#
_entry.id   AF-A0A3S4H758-F1
#
_cell.length_a   1.000
_cell.length_b   1.000
_cell.length_c   1.000
_cell.angle_alpha   90.00
_cell.angle_beta   90.00
_cell.angle_gamma   90.00
#
_symmetry.space_group_name_H-M   'P 1'
#
loop_
_entity.id
_entity.type
_entity.pdbx_description
1 polymer ?
#
loop_
_entity_poly.entity_id
_entity_poly.type
_entity_poly.pdbx_seq_one_letter_code
_entity_poly.pdbx_strand_id
1 'polypeptide(L)'
;MEINETLLRQIIEEVLSEMKSGADKPVSFSASAASVASAAPVAVAPVSGDSFLTEIGEAKPGTQQDEVIIAVGPAFGLAQTANIVGIPHKNILREVIAGIEEEGIKARVIRCFKSF
;
A
#
# COMPACT_ATOMS: atom_id res chain seq x y z
N MET A 1 -25.40 15.27 -40.08
CA MET A 1 -25.14 14.04 -39.31
C MET A 1 -26.48 13.50 -38.88
N GLU A 2 -27.03 12.57 -39.64
CA GLU A 2 -28.28 11.89 -39.27
C GLU A 2 -27.94 10.81 -38.26
N ILE A 3 -28.27 11.05 -36.99
CA ILE A 3 -28.14 10.04 -35.95
C ILE A 3 -29.24 8.99 -36.21
N ASN A 4 -28.83 7.74 -36.47
CA ASN A 4 -29.72 6.64 -36.79
C ASN A 4 -30.55 6.27 -35.53
N GLU A 5 -31.84 6.60 -35.52
CA GLU A 5 -32.75 6.34 -34.40
C GLU A 5 -32.76 4.87 -33.96
N THR A 6 -32.48 3.93 -34.88
CA THR A 6 -32.42 2.51 -34.55
C THR A 6 -31.25 2.20 -33.60
N LEU A 7 -30.10 2.85 -33.78
CA LEU A 7 -28.94 2.68 -32.89
C LEU A 7 -29.20 3.30 -31.51
N LEU A 8 -29.85 4.46 -31.45
CA LEU A 8 -30.21 5.09 -30.18
C LEU A 8 -31.17 4.22 -29.37
N ARG A 9 -32.16 3.60 -30.03
CA ARG A 9 -33.12 2.69 -29.37
C ARG A 9 -32.42 1.44 -28.82
N GLN A 10 -31.47 0.87 -29.56
CA GLN A 10 -30.68 -0.28 -29.10
C GLN A 10 -29.84 0.04 -27.86
N ILE A 11 -29.13 1.18 -27.86
CA ILE A 11 -28.30 1.60 -26.72
C ILE A 11 -29.18 1.86 -25.48
N ILE A 12 -30.34 2.49 -25.66
CA ILE A 12 -31.25 2.78 -24.54
C ILE A 12 -31.84 1.49 -23.95
N GLU A 13 -32.19 0.51 -24.79
CA GLU A 13 -32.66 -0.81 -24.31
C GLU A 13 -31.56 -1.57 -23.57
N GLU A 14 -30.32 -1.52 -24.07
CA GLU A 14 -29.16 -2.16 -23.44
C GLU A 14 -28.87 -1.55 -22.06
N VAL A 15 -28.84 -0.22 -21.95
CA VAL A 15 -28.62 0.50 -20.67
C VAL A 15 -29.78 0.28 -19.68
N LEU A 16 -31.04 0.24 -20.15
CA LEU A 16 -32.18 -0.07 -19.28
C LEU A 16 -32.16 -1.52 -18.79
N SER A 17 -31.67 -2.46 -19.59
CA SER A 17 -31.47 -3.86 -19.20
C SER A 17 -30.36 -3.99 -18.16
N GLU A 18 -29.26 -3.27 -18.36
CA GLU A 18 -28.13 -3.23 -17.44
C GLU A 18 -28.49 -2.56 -16.11
N MET A 19 -29.25 -1.46 -16.13
CA MET A 19 -29.75 -0.80 -14.91
C MET A 19 -30.78 -1.64 -14.15
N LYS A 20 -31.64 -2.41 -14.85
CA LYS A 20 -32.56 -3.37 -14.20
C LYS A 20 -31.85 -4.58 -13.61
N SER A 21 -30.68 -4.94 -14.16
CA SER A 21 -29.83 -6.03 -13.65
C SER A 21 -28.80 -5.54 -12.61
N GLY A 22 -28.60 -4.23 -12.49
CA GLY A 22 -27.58 -3.59 -11.66
C GLY A 22 -28.09 -2.92 -10.37
N ALA A 23 -29.38 -2.96 -10.09
CA ALA A 23 -29.93 -2.58 -8.78
C ALA A 23 -29.97 -3.81 -7.87
N ASP A 24 -29.21 -3.75 -6.76
CA ASP A 24 -29.10 -4.77 -5.70
C ASP A 24 -28.16 -5.96 -5.91
N LYS A 25 -26.88 -5.67 -6.19
CA LYS A 25 -25.80 -6.49 -5.64
C LYS A 25 -24.97 -5.67 -4.65
N PRO A 26 -25.20 -5.78 -3.34
CA PRO A 26 -24.27 -5.19 -2.38
C PRO A 26 -22.92 -5.87 -2.56
N VAL A 27 -21.89 -5.09 -2.88
CA VAL A 27 -20.50 -5.51 -2.71
C VAL A 27 -20.23 -5.60 -1.20
N SER A 28 -20.59 -6.73 -0.62
CA SER A 28 -20.26 -7.06 0.77
C SER A 28 -18.76 -7.34 0.88
N PHE A 29 -18.02 -6.44 1.52
CA PHE A 29 -16.67 -6.69 2.05
C PHE A 29 -16.73 -7.45 3.40
N SER A 30 -17.68 -8.37 3.56
CA SER A 30 -17.70 -9.27 4.70
C SER A 30 -16.88 -10.51 4.37
N ALA A 31 -15.64 -10.48 4.86
CA ALA A 31 -14.79 -11.62 5.20
C ALA A 31 -15.42 -13.01 5.01
N SER A 32 -14.91 -13.75 4.03
CA SER A 32 -14.84 -15.21 4.12
C SER A 32 -13.77 -15.55 5.15
N ALA A 33 -14.19 -15.73 6.40
CA ALA A 33 -13.42 -16.42 7.40
C ALA A 33 -13.73 -17.92 7.31
N ALA A 34 -12.86 -18.69 6.64
CA ALA A 34 -12.67 -20.12 6.92
C ALA A 34 -11.45 -20.68 6.17
N SER A 35 -10.25 -20.43 6.70
CA SER A 35 -9.20 -21.46 6.90
C SER A 35 -7.87 -20.82 7.33
N VAL A 36 -7.80 -20.41 8.60
CA VAL A 36 -6.65 -20.69 9.49
C VAL A 36 -7.15 -20.53 10.93
N ALA A 37 -7.62 -21.64 11.49
CA ALA A 37 -7.91 -21.71 12.91
C ALA A 37 -6.59 -21.68 13.70
N SER A 38 -6.62 -20.92 14.79
CA SER A 38 -5.63 -20.84 15.87
C SER A 38 -4.41 -19.94 15.63
N ALA A 39 -4.60 -18.65 15.87
CA ALA A 39 -3.64 -17.88 16.64
C ALA A 39 -4.40 -16.90 17.55
N ALA A 40 -4.13 -16.99 18.85
CA ALA A 40 -4.56 -16.09 19.91
C ALA A 40 -4.35 -14.61 19.52
N PRO A 41 -4.99 -13.63 20.21
CA PRO A 41 -4.62 -12.22 20.04
C PRO A 41 -3.12 -12.14 20.26
N VAL A 42 -2.37 -11.83 19.19
CA VAL A 42 -0.95 -11.56 19.32
C VAL A 42 -0.91 -10.26 20.09
N ALA A 43 -0.75 -10.40 21.41
CA ALA A 43 -0.27 -9.34 22.26
C ALA A 43 0.88 -8.70 21.48
N VAL A 44 0.71 -7.44 21.12
CA VAL A 44 1.77 -6.65 20.52
C VAL A 44 2.79 -6.50 21.64
N ALA A 45 3.67 -7.50 21.74
CA ALA A 45 4.78 -7.48 22.65
C ALA A 45 5.51 -6.17 22.35
N PRO A 46 5.88 -5.39 23.37
CA PRO A 46 6.74 -4.24 23.14
C PRO A 46 8.00 -4.80 22.50
N VAL A 47 8.17 -4.54 21.19
CA VAL A 47 9.41 -4.84 20.48
C VAL A 47 10.48 -4.03 21.17
N SER A 48 11.15 -4.71 22.09
CA SER A 48 12.18 -4.17 22.92
C SER A 48 13.33 -3.85 21.99
N GLY A 49 13.54 -2.56 21.72
CA GLY A 49 14.84 -2.01 21.32
C GLY A 49 15.57 -2.62 20.11
N ASP A 50 14.90 -3.29 19.18
CA ASP A 50 15.56 -3.72 17.94
C ASP A 50 15.64 -2.55 16.97
N SER A 51 16.76 -1.83 17.01
CA SER A 51 17.14 -0.85 16.00
C SER A 51 17.24 -1.54 14.63
N PHE A 52 16.16 -1.52 13.86
CA PHE A 52 16.09 -2.16 12.54
C PHE A 52 16.71 -1.31 11.42
N LEU A 53 17.09 -0.06 11.73
CA LEU A 53 17.82 0.84 10.82
C LEU A 53 19.18 1.16 11.43
N THR A 54 20.24 1.00 10.64
CA THR A 54 21.61 1.37 11.01
C THR A 54 22.11 2.44 10.05
N GLU A 55 22.61 3.56 10.56
CA GLU A 55 23.21 4.60 9.75
C GLU A 55 24.62 4.19 9.30
N ILE A 56 24.84 4.15 7.99
CA ILE A 56 26.09 3.70 7.38
C ILE A 56 26.94 4.85 6.79
N GLY A 57 26.47 6.10 6.90
CA GLY A 57 27.13 7.30 6.38
C GLY A 57 26.21 8.20 5.56
N GLU A 58 26.78 9.23 4.93
CA GLU A 58 26.02 10.16 4.08
C GLU A 58 25.51 9.49 2.80
N ALA A 59 24.22 9.68 2.52
CA ALA A 59 23.59 9.16 1.30
C ALA A 59 24.09 9.92 0.06
N LYS A 60 24.78 9.20 -0.83
CA LYS A 60 25.25 9.74 -2.12
C LYS A 60 24.14 9.69 -3.19
N PRO A 61 24.24 10.52 -4.24
CA PRO A 61 23.40 10.39 -5.43
C PRO A 61 23.46 8.97 -6.01
N GLY A 62 22.32 8.46 -6.45
CA GLY A 62 22.23 7.14 -7.07
C GLY A 62 22.99 7.09 -8.39
N THR A 63 23.66 5.97 -8.66
CA THR A 63 24.37 5.72 -9.93
C THR A 63 23.61 4.74 -10.83
N GLN A 64 22.61 4.05 -10.30
CA GLN A 64 21.75 3.13 -11.04
C GLN A 64 20.40 3.80 -11.32
N GLN A 65 19.84 3.51 -12.50
CA GLN A 65 18.48 3.95 -12.85
C GLN A 65 17.41 3.05 -12.22
N ASP A 66 17.74 1.79 -11.95
CA ASP A 66 16.86 0.79 -11.36
C ASP A 66 16.90 0.80 -9.83
N GLU A 67 16.74 1.99 -9.23
CA GLU A 67 16.62 2.14 -7.78
C GLU A 67 15.45 3.04 -7.38
N VAL A 68 14.78 2.67 -6.29
CA VAL A 68 13.76 3.50 -5.64
C VAL A 68 14.27 3.91 -4.26
N ILE A 69 14.31 5.22 -4.02
CA ILE A 69 14.76 5.77 -2.76
C ILE A 69 13.57 5.96 -1.82
N ILE A 70 13.61 5.30 -0.67
CA ILE A 70 12.66 5.47 0.44
C ILE A 70 13.25 6.48 1.41
N ALA A 71 12.78 7.73 1.36
CA ALA A 71 13.20 8.78 2.27
C ALA A 71 12.33 8.78 3.55
N VAL A 72 12.94 8.46 4.69
CA VAL A 72 12.27 8.49 5.99
C VAL A 72 12.62 9.76 6.78
N GLY A 73 11.69 10.18 7.63
CA GLY A 73 11.88 11.33 8.52
C GLY A 73 12.97 11.08 9.59
N PRO A 74 13.44 12.15 10.25
CA PRO A 74 14.59 12.09 11.16
C PRO A 74 14.31 11.23 12.41
N ALA A 75 13.06 11.16 12.86
CA ALA A 75 12.64 10.38 14.04
C ALA A 75 12.23 8.93 13.72
N PHE A 76 12.16 8.55 12.43
CA PHE A 76 11.62 7.27 12.00
C PHE A 76 12.53 6.11 12.39
N GLY A 77 11.98 5.17 13.16
CA GLY A 77 12.69 3.98 13.66
C GLY A 77 13.64 4.28 14.82
N LEU A 78 13.61 5.50 15.36
CA LEU A 78 14.35 5.93 16.55
C LEU A 78 13.36 6.31 17.66
N ALA A 79 13.07 7.61 17.80
CA ALA A 79 12.12 8.14 18.78
C ALA A 79 10.68 7.77 18.46
N GLN A 80 10.37 7.56 17.17
CA GLN A 80 9.06 7.10 16.71
C GLN A 80 9.19 5.74 16.05
N THR A 81 8.58 4.73 16.64
CA THR A 81 8.63 3.33 16.18
C THR A 81 7.32 2.83 15.57
N ALA A 82 6.26 3.63 15.63
CA ALA A 82 4.95 3.32 15.06
C ALA A 82 4.31 4.58 14.45
N ASN A 83 3.41 4.37 13.49
CA ASN A 83 2.66 5.45 12.86
C ASN A 83 1.48 5.91 13.73
N ILE A 84 0.69 6.88 13.23
CA ILE A 84 -0.45 7.48 13.97
C ILE A 84 -1.54 6.48 14.39
N VAL A 85 -1.68 5.35 13.67
CA VAL A 85 -2.66 4.29 13.99
C VAL A 85 -2.04 3.11 14.75
N GLY A 86 -0.76 3.22 15.17
CA GLY A 86 -0.07 2.20 15.96
C GLY A 86 0.57 1.06 15.16
N ILE A 87 0.66 1.17 13.83
CA ILE A 87 1.35 0.17 13.00
C ILE A 87 2.87 0.39 13.14
N PRO A 88 3.65 -0.65 13.47
CA PRO A 88 5.10 -0.55 13.59
C PRO A 88 5.78 -0.11 12.28
N HIS A 89 6.71 0.83 12.39
CA HIS A 89 7.53 1.33 11.27
C HIS A 89 8.32 0.23 10.56
N LYS A 90 8.78 -0.78 11.31
CA LYS A 90 9.46 -1.97 10.77
C LYS A 90 8.57 -2.72 9.77
N ASN A 91 7.29 -2.87 10.07
CA ASN A 91 6.35 -3.58 9.20
C ASN A 91 6.07 -2.77 7.94
N ILE A 92 5.81 -1.46 8.10
CA ILE A 92 5.59 -0.56 6.96
C ILE A 92 6.77 -0.60 6.00
N LEU A 93 7.98 -0.47 6.52
CA LEU A 93 9.18 -0.43 5.69
C LEU A 93 9.46 -1.78 5.02
N ARG A 94 9.17 -2.90 5.68
CA ARG A 94 9.24 -4.24 5.09
C ARG A 94 8.29 -4.41 3.91
N GLU A 95 7.01 -4.02 4.06
CA GLU A 95 6.01 -4.15 3.00
C GLU A 95 6.35 -3.24 1.80
N VAL A 96 6.83 -2.03 2.06
CA VAL A 96 7.24 -1.10 0.98
C VAL A 96 8.44 -1.65 0.22
N ILE A 97 9.45 -2.20 0.90
CA ILE A 97 10.60 -2.83 0.24
C ILE A 97 10.13 -4.04 -0.57
N ALA A 98 9.28 -4.89 0.00
CA ALA A 98 8.77 -6.07 -0.68
C ALA A 98 8.06 -5.71 -2.00
N GLY A 99 7.22 -4.67 -2.01
CA GLY A 99 6.56 -4.21 -3.24
C GLY A 99 7.52 -3.64 -4.29
N ILE A 100 8.62 -3.01 -3.88
CA ILE A 100 9.66 -2.52 -4.82
C ILE A 100 10.46 -3.69 -5.40
N GLU A 101 10.83 -4.65 -4.55
CA GLU A 101 11.60 -5.83 -4.95
C GLU A 101 10.79 -6.80 -5.81
N GLU A 102 9.46 -6.86 -5.61
CA GLU A 102 8.54 -7.65 -6.44
C GLU A 102 8.51 -7.19 -7.90
N GLU A 103 8.68 -5.89 -8.14
CA GLU A 103 8.82 -5.30 -9.48
C GLU A 103 10.25 -5.42 -10.05
N GLY A 104 11.17 -6.06 -9.32
CA GLY A 104 12.56 -6.26 -9.75
C GLY A 104 13.46 -5.04 -9.59
N ILE A 105 13.04 -4.03 -8.80
CA ILE A 105 13.78 -2.78 -8.59
C ILE A 105 14.50 -2.81 -7.24
N LYS A 106 15.64 -2.13 -7.11
CA LYS A 106 16.37 -2.05 -5.83
C LYS A 106 15.79 -0.98 -4.91
N ALA A 107 15.41 -1.35 -3.70
CA ALA A 107 15.04 -0.38 -2.67
C ALA A 107 16.28 0.18 -1.95
N ARG A 108 16.33 1.52 -1.77
CA ARG A 108 17.38 2.20 -0.99
C ARG A 108 16.76 3.12 0.05
N VAL A 109 17.00 2.83 1.33
CA VAL A 109 16.45 3.62 2.43
C VAL A 109 17.44 4.73 2.82
N ILE A 110 16.95 5.96 2.95
CA ILE A 110 17.72 7.11 3.43
C ILE A 110 16.96 7.86 4.53
N ARG A 111 17.68 8.50 5.44
CA ARG A 111 17.10 9.37 6.46
C ARG A 111 17.32 10.84 6.10
N CYS A 112 16.24 11.61 6.08
CA CYS A 112 16.25 13.03 5.76
C CYS A 112 16.12 13.87 7.03
N PHE A 113 17.00 14.86 7.20
CA PHE A 113 17.02 15.76 8.35
C PHE A 113 16.58 17.19 8.01
N LYS A 114 16.51 17.52 6.72
CA LYS A 114 16.15 18.85 6.22
C LYS A 114 14.80 18.77 5.50
N SER A 115 13.95 19.76 5.72
CA SER A 115 12.75 20.03 4.92
C SER A 115 12.96 21.38 4.24
N PHE A 116 12.58 21.48 2.97
CA PHE A 116 12.52 22.74 2.23
C PHE A 116 11.12 23.32 2.28
#